data_AF-A0A0J6RH17-F1
#
_entry.id   AF-A0A0J6RH17-F1
#
_cell.length_a   1.000
_cell.length_b   1.000
_cell.length_c   1.000
_cell.angle_alpha   90.00
_cell.angle_beta   90.00
_cell.angle_gamma   90.00
#
_symmetry.space_group_name_H-M   'P 1'
#
loop_
_entity.id
_entity.type
_entity.pdbx_description
1 polymer ?
#
loop_
_entity_poly.entity_id
_entity_poly.type
_entity_poly.pdbx_seq_one_letter_code
_entity_poly.pdbx_strand_id
1 'polypeptide(L)'
;MFLQLKPGLDHLHVASLLAASARQVLEQAERAFGAFPPGAVWALPSAALSCSAPDEREMLFEPMAGKTYRLPTFFQLPEAVNHM
;
A
#
# COMPACT_ATOMS: atom_id res chain seq x y z
N MET A 1 -3.71 8.69 -8.91
CA MET A 1 -4.87 7.97 -9.48
C MET A 1 -4.59 6.49 -9.40
N PHE A 2 -5.52 5.72 -8.84
CA PHE A 2 -5.42 4.27 -8.73
C PHE A 2 -6.54 3.61 -9.51
N LEU A 3 -6.24 2.48 -10.14
CA LEU A 3 -7.14 1.77 -11.04
C LEU A 3 -7.28 0.31 -10.62
N GLN A 4 -8.52 -0.15 -10.53
CA GLN A 4 -8.87 -1.56 -10.39
C GLN A 4 -9.33 -2.06 -11.76
N LEU A 5 -8.64 -3.06 -12.30
CA LEU A 5 -8.94 -3.57 -13.64
C LEU A 5 -10.26 -4.39 -13.67
N LYS A 6 -10.51 -5.19 -12.64
CA LYS A 6 -11.73 -6.01 -12.50
C LYS A 6 -12.22 -5.97 -11.05
N PRO A 7 -13.54 -6.06 -10.80
CA PRO A 7 -14.08 -6.15 -9.45
C PRO A 7 -13.39 -7.28 -8.66
N GLY A 8 -12.95 -6.97 -7.45
CA GLY A 8 -12.26 -7.92 -6.57
C GLY A 8 -10.74 -7.98 -6.73
N LEU A 9 -10.14 -7.25 -7.68
CA LEU A 9 -8.69 -7.08 -7.78
C LEU A 9 -8.19 -5.86 -6.99
N ASP A 10 -6.88 -5.77 -6.79
CA ASP A 10 -6.28 -4.62 -6.12
C ASP A 10 -6.34 -3.35 -6.98
N HIS A 11 -6.33 -2.21 -6.29
CA HIS A 11 -6.15 -0.91 -6.93
C HIS A 11 -4.67 -0.64 -7.13
N LEU A 12 -4.25 -0.42 -8.37
CA LEU A 12 -2.85 -0.13 -8.72
C LEU A 12 -2.68 1.35 -9.02
N HIS A 13 -1.60 1.96 -8.51
CA HIS A 13 -1.23 3.32 -8.93
C HIS A 13 -0.83 3.30 -10.40
N VAL A 14 -1.45 4.16 -11.20
CA VAL A 14 -1.21 4.20 -12.66
C VAL A 14 -0.77 5.58 -13.14
N ALA A 15 -1.10 6.65 -12.40
CA ALA A 15 -0.69 7.99 -12.78
C ALA A 15 -0.77 8.99 -11.61
N SER A 16 0.06 10.03 -11.72
CA SER A 16 -0.04 11.28 -10.99
C SER A 16 -0.33 12.39 -12.00
N LEU A 17 -1.35 13.20 -11.74
CA LEU A 17 -1.73 14.31 -12.64
C LEU A 17 -2.17 15.53 -11.83
N LEU A 18 -2.03 16.70 -12.45
CA LEU A 18 -2.58 17.94 -11.93
C LEU A 18 -4.05 18.05 -12.34
N ALA A 19 -4.91 18.31 -11.36
CA ALA A 19 -6.33 18.50 -11.57
C ALA A 19 -6.88 19.47 -10.52
N ALA A 20 -7.88 20.27 -10.90
CA ALA A 20 -8.55 21.21 -10.01
C ALA A 20 -9.53 20.52 -9.05
N SER A 21 -9.98 19.29 -9.37
CA SER A 21 -10.88 18.52 -8.51
C SER A 21 -10.76 17.01 -8.75
N ALA A 22 -11.24 16.22 -7.79
CA ALA A 22 -11.31 14.76 -7.92
C ALA A 22 -12.20 14.32 -9.11
N ARG A 23 -13.27 15.06 -9.41
CA ARG A 23 -14.14 14.78 -10.55
C ARG A 23 -13.39 14.90 -11.88
N GLN A 24 -12.57 15.93 -12.03
CA GLN A 24 -11.73 16.10 -13.22
C GLN A 24 -10.76 14.92 -13.38
N VAL A 25 -10.24 14.36 -12.29
CA VAL A 25 -9.39 13.15 -12.36
C VAL A 25 -10.16 11.95 -12.93
N LEU A 26 -11.42 11.75 -12.51
CA LEU A 26 -12.26 10.66 -13.02
C LEU A 26 -12.57 10.85 -14.51
N GLU A 27 -12.87 12.07 -14.95
CA GLU A 27 -13.09 12.39 -16.37
C GLU A 27 -11.84 12.15 -17.22
N GLN A 28 -10.64 12.44 -16.69
CA GLN A 28 -9.38 12.13 -17.37
C GLN A 28 -9.12 10.61 -17.41
N ALA A 29 -9.47 9.88 -16.36
CA ALA A 29 -9.37 8.42 -16.34
C ALA A 29 -10.26 7.78 -17.42
N GLU A 30 -11.51 8.25 -17.54
CA GLU A 30 -12.45 7.79 -18.56
C GLU A 30 -11.89 8.02 -19.97
N ARG A 31 -11.34 9.22 -20.24
CA ARG A 31 -10.71 9.54 -21.52
C ARG A 31 -9.49 8.66 -21.82
N ALA A 32 -8.67 8.36 -20.83
CA ALA A 32 -7.45 7.57 -20.99
C ALA A 32 -7.73 6.08 -21.23
N PHE A 33 -8.71 5.52 -20.51
CA PHE A 33 -9.00 4.07 -20.54
C PHE A 33 -10.24 3.73 -21.38
N GLY A 34 -10.84 4.67 -22.11
CA GLY A 34 -12.18 4.58 -22.70
C GLY A 34 -12.57 3.30 -23.46
N ALA A 35 -11.63 2.57 -24.08
CA ALA A 35 -11.93 1.30 -24.75
C ALA A 35 -11.89 0.06 -23.83
N PHE A 36 -11.29 0.21 -22.65
CA PHE A 36 -11.13 -0.81 -21.61
C PHE A 36 -11.54 -0.22 -20.26
N PRO A 37 -12.85 -0.07 -20.02
CA PRO A 37 -13.33 0.60 -18.83
C PRO A 37 -12.83 -0.13 -17.57
N PRO A 38 -12.21 0.58 -16.61
CA PRO A 38 -11.78 -0.03 -15.36
C PRO A 38 -12.99 -0.46 -14.52
N GLY A 39 -12.78 -1.43 -13.64
CA GLY A 39 -13.78 -1.82 -12.64
C GLY A 39 -14.05 -0.70 -11.62
N ALA A 40 -12.99 -0.03 -11.16
CA ALA A 40 -13.09 1.14 -10.29
C ALA A 40 -11.87 2.07 -10.42
N VAL A 41 -12.07 3.36 -10.10
CA VAL A 41 -11.01 4.37 -10.09
C VAL A 41 -11.04 5.12 -8.77
N TRP A 42 -9.87 5.25 -8.13
CA TRP A 42 -9.69 6.11 -6.97
C TRP A 42 -8.87 7.34 -7.34
N ALA A 43 -9.41 8.50 -6.97
CA ALA A 43 -8.75 9.78 -7.04
C ALA A 43 -8.59 10.33 -5.62
N LEU A 44 -7.38 10.78 -5.32
CA LEU A 44 -7.04 11.35 -4.01
C LEU A 44 -5.97 12.43 -4.19
N PRO A 45 -6.02 13.50 -3.39
CA PRO A 45 -5.00 14.54 -3.41
C PRO A 45 -3.68 13.98 -2.87
N SER A 46 -2.56 14.41 -3.46
CA SER A 46 -1.22 13.98 -3.01
C SER A 46 -0.97 14.31 -1.54
N ALA A 47 -1.54 15.41 -1.03
CA ALA A 47 -1.44 15.80 0.37
C ALA A 47 -2.09 14.82 1.36
N ALA A 48 -2.99 13.93 0.89
CA ALA A 48 -3.58 12.89 1.73
C ALA A 48 -2.74 11.60 1.79
N LEU A 49 -1.64 11.52 1.02
CA LEU A 49 -0.73 10.38 1.05
C LEU A 49 0.37 10.58 2.09
N SER A 50 0.61 9.56 2.89
CA SER A 50 1.83 9.43 3.69
C SER A 50 2.77 8.46 2.98
N CYS A 51 4.02 8.87 2.80
CA CYS A 51 5.08 8.05 2.22
C CYS A 51 6.21 7.90 3.24
N SER A 52 6.79 6.70 3.36
CA SER A 52 8.03 6.53 4.12
C SER A 52 9.20 7.18 3.38
N ALA A 53 10.20 7.64 4.13
CA ALA A 53 11.43 8.11 3.52
C ALA A 53 12.24 6.93 2.94
N PRO A 54 13.00 7.12 1.85
CA PRO A 54 13.85 6.06 1.30
C PRO A 54 14.86 5.51 2.32
N ASP A 55 15.40 6.38 3.18
CA ASP A 55 16.40 6.02 4.19
C ASP A 55 15.81 5.21 5.35
N GLU A 56 14.48 5.25 5.55
CA GLU A 56 13.78 4.45 6.57
C GLU A 56 13.53 3.01 6.12
N ARG A 57 13.84 2.68 4.86
CA ARG A 57 13.51 1.39 4.25
C ARG A 57 14.10 0.22 5.04
N GLU A 58 15.36 0.34 5.46
CA GLU A 58 16.03 -0.72 6.22
C GLU A 58 15.35 -0.95 7.58
N MET A 59 15.03 0.13 8.29
CA MET A 59 14.35 0.02 9.59
C MET A 59 12.95 -0.58 9.48
N LEU A 60 12.16 -0.13 8.48
CA LEU A 60 10.74 -0.47 8.34
C LEU A 60 10.50 -1.82 7.66
N PHE A 61 11.31 -2.19 6.67
CA PHE A 61 11.02 -3.31 5.76
C PHE A 61 12.12 -4.36 5.68
N GLU A 62 13.20 -4.26 6.47
CA GLU A 62 14.18 -5.35 6.53
C GLU A 62 13.51 -6.69 6.91
N PRO A 63 13.82 -7.77 6.18
CA PRO A 63 13.35 -9.11 6.52
C PRO A 63 13.74 -9.49 7.95
N MET A 64 12.85 -10.24 8.61
CA MET A 64 13.06 -10.74 9.97
C MET A 64 14.24 -11.72 10.12
N ALA A 65 14.85 -12.14 9.01
CA ALA A 65 15.93 -13.12 8.97
C ALA A 65 17.16 -12.75 9.82
N GLY A 66 17.40 -11.45 10.08
CA GLY A 66 18.50 -10.97 10.95
C GLY A 66 18.09 -10.61 12.38
N LYS A 67 16.80 -10.71 12.74
CA LYS A 67 16.25 -10.21 14.02
C LYS A 67 15.78 -11.37 14.90
N THR A 68 16.70 -12.30 15.15
CA THR A 68 16.51 -13.55 15.90
C THR A 68 15.85 -13.35 17.28
N TYR A 69 16.13 -12.22 17.94
CA TYR A 69 15.57 -11.83 19.24
C TYR A 69 14.05 -11.57 19.24
N ARG A 70 13.38 -11.53 18.08
CA ARG A 70 11.91 -11.37 18.00
C ARG A 70 11.17 -12.70 17.85
N LEU A 71 11.89 -13.81 17.64
CA LEU A 71 11.29 -15.14 17.55
C LEU A 71 11.07 -15.71 18.96
N PRO A 72 9.87 -16.23 19.28
CA PRO A 72 9.56 -16.80 20.59
C PRO A 72 10.55 -17.89 21.03
N THR A 73 11.12 -18.61 20.06
CA THR A 73 12.07 -19.71 20.26
C THR A 73 13.38 -19.30 20.94
N PHE A 74 13.72 -18.01 20.98
CA PHE A 74 14.96 -17.50 21.56
C PHE A 74 14.82 -16.93 22.97
N PHE A 75 13.60 -16.88 23.51
CA PHE A 75 13.38 -16.49 24.90
C PHE A 75 13.33 -17.74 25.79
N GLN A 76 14.19 -17.79 26.81
CA GLN A 76 14.00 -18.75 27.90
C GLN A 76 12.84 -18.26 28.78
N LEU A 77 11.69 -18.91 28.62
CA LEU A 77 10.53 -18.65 29.45
C LEU A 77 10.76 -19.22 30.86
N PRO A 78 10.35 -18.51 31.93
CA PRO A 78 10.36 -19.07 33.27
C PRO A 78 9.50 -20.34 33.34
N GLU A 79 9.88 -21.30 34.18
CA GLU A 79 9.21 -22.59 34.33
C GLU A 79 7.70 -22.45 34.60
N ALA A 80 7.31 -21.41 35.35
CA ALA A 80 5.93 -21.07 35.67
C ALA A 80 5.05 -20.76 34.44
N VAL A 81 5.63 -20.46 33.28
CA VAL A 81 4.92 -20.08 32.05
C VAL A 81 5.02 -21.18 30.97
N ASN A 82 5.76 -22.27 31.23
CA ASN A 82 6.08 -23.31 30.24
C ASN A 82 5.05 -24.47 30.20
N HIS A 83 3.90 -24.29 30.87
CA HIS A 83 2.86 -25.32 31.04
C HIS A 83 1.44 -24.86 30.64
N MET A 84 1.32 -23.98 29.64
CA MET A 84 0.02 -23.68 29.00
C MET A 84 -0.25 -24.62 27.84
#